data_AF-A0A329RVU0-F1
#
_entry.id   AF-A0A329RVU0-F1
#
_cell.length_a   1.000
_cell.length_b   1.000
_cell.length_c   1.000
_cell.angle_alpha   90.00
_cell.angle_beta   90.00
_cell.angle_gamma   90.00
#
_symmetry.space_group_name_H-M   'P 1'
#
loop_
_entity.id
_entity.type
_entity.pdbx_description
1 polymer ?
#
loop_
_entity_poly.entity_id
_entity_poly.type
_entity_poly.pdbx_seq_one_letter_code
_entity_poly.pdbx_strand_id
1 'polypeptide(L)'
;MIVLTKEMIQAIATDIKRYDEPDNVSSEKAKRCLHTDWKPFQKNPAYSLLIEYNDNEFKPELPDGLPMKRSIEHRTDVKEQNIAMYRQPWRLSPEQKAEINKCVRDTITKGLNRPSISSHAAPTFCVRKLVGWRIVHDY
;
A
#
# COMPACT_ATOMS: atom_id res chain seq x y z
N MET A 1 2.21 -34.92 -18.76
CA MET A 1 1.17 -34.79 -17.71
C MET A 1 1.86 -34.89 -16.37
N ILE A 2 2.09 -33.78 -15.68
CA ILE A 2 2.78 -33.79 -14.37
C ILE A 2 1.75 -34.19 -13.33
N VAL A 3 1.91 -35.39 -12.75
CA VAL A 3 1.03 -35.88 -11.68
C VAL A 3 1.63 -35.41 -10.37
N LEU A 4 1.03 -34.37 -9.79
CA LEU A 4 1.42 -33.88 -8.48
C LEU A 4 0.94 -34.86 -7.41
N THR A 5 1.86 -35.31 -6.56
CA THR A 5 1.51 -36.15 -5.41
C THR A 5 0.79 -35.32 -4.35
N LYS A 6 0.00 -35.98 -3.50
CA LYS A 6 -0.72 -35.32 -2.40
C LYS A 6 0.21 -34.53 -1.47
N GLU A 7 1.44 -35.02 -1.29
CA GLU A 7 2.48 -34.35 -0.52
C GLU A 7 3.01 -33.10 -1.22
N MET A 8 3.20 -33.13 -2.55
CA MET A 8 3.58 -31.94 -3.32
C MET A 8 2.47 -30.89 -3.29
N ILE A 9 1.20 -31.30 -3.39
CA ILE A 9 0.06 -30.39 -3.28
C ILE A 9 0.01 -29.76 -1.89
N GLN A 10 0.24 -30.56 -0.84
CA GLN A 10 0.29 -30.06 0.54
C GLN A 10 1.47 -29.10 0.74
N ALA A 11 2.66 -29.43 0.25
CA ALA A 11 3.85 -28.58 0.33
C ALA A 11 3.65 -27.24 -0.41
N ILE A 12 3.07 -27.28 -1.62
CA ILE A 12 2.71 -26.07 -2.38
C ILE A 12 1.66 -25.25 -1.60
N ALA A 13 0.67 -25.91 -1.00
CA ALA A 13 -0.36 -25.22 -0.22
C ALA A 13 0.18 -24.60 1.09
N THR A 14 1.13 -25.25 1.78
CA THR A 14 1.81 -24.64 2.94
C THR A 14 2.76 -23.53 2.55
N ASP A 15 3.44 -23.64 1.40
CA ASP A 15 4.29 -22.56 0.89
C ASP A 15 3.45 -21.34 0.50
N ILE A 16 2.34 -21.53 -0.22
CA ILE A 16 1.38 -20.46 -0.53
C ILE A 16 0.86 -19.81 0.76
N LYS A 17 0.49 -20.59 1.78
CA LYS A 17 0.07 -20.05 3.09
C LYS A 17 1.14 -19.25 3.81
N ARG A 18 2.42 -19.64 3.70
CA ARG A 18 3.56 -18.86 4.25
C ARG A 18 3.75 -17.51 3.55
N TYR A 19 3.36 -17.40 2.28
CA TYR A 19 3.40 -16.13 1.54
C TYR A 19 2.18 -15.23 1.81
N ASP A 20 1.02 -15.81 2.16
CA ASP A 20 -0.21 -15.06 2.41
C ASP A 20 -0.34 -14.55 3.87
N GLU A 21 0.26 -15.22 4.86
CA GLU A 21 0.23 -14.75 6.25
C GLU A 21 1.44 -13.84 6.57
N PRO A 22 1.22 -12.62 7.07
CA PRO A 22 2.31 -11.82 7.58
C PRO A 22 2.84 -12.49 8.85
N ASP A 23 4.14 -12.82 8.89
CA ASP A 23 4.83 -13.48 10.03
C ASP A 23 4.69 -12.74 11.39
N ASN A 24 4.01 -11.59 11.42
CA ASN A 24 3.90 -10.68 12.55
C ASN A 24 2.45 -10.30 12.92
N VAL A 25 1.39 -10.85 12.30
CA VAL A 25 0.01 -10.50 12.69
C VAL A 25 -0.31 -10.94 14.14
N SER A 26 0.47 -11.88 14.69
CA SER A 26 0.29 -12.37 16.05
C SER A 26 0.75 -11.40 17.15
N SER A 27 1.65 -10.44 16.85
CA SER A 27 2.13 -9.52 17.88
C SER A 27 1.01 -8.60 18.37
N GLU A 28 0.96 -8.36 19.67
CA GLU A 28 0.00 -7.42 20.27
C GLU A 28 0.08 -6.03 19.62
N LYS A 29 1.27 -5.65 19.14
CA LYS A 29 1.50 -4.40 18.42
C LYS A 29 0.78 -4.37 17.07
N ALA A 30 0.82 -5.45 16.30
CA ALA A 30 0.10 -5.56 15.02
C ALA A 30 -1.42 -5.56 15.26
N LYS A 31 -1.90 -6.32 16.26
CA LYS A 31 -3.31 -6.32 16.68
C LYS A 31 -3.78 -4.93 17.07
N ARG A 32 -2.99 -4.17 17.83
CA ARG A 32 -3.30 -2.78 18.20
C ARG A 32 -3.35 -1.84 16.98
N CYS A 33 -2.48 -2.03 15.99
CA CYS A 33 -2.52 -1.23 14.77
C CYS A 33 -3.79 -1.51 13.94
N LEU A 34 -4.24 -2.76 13.87
CA LEU A 34 -5.46 -3.15 13.16
C LEU A 34 -6.73 -2.76 13.94
N HIS A 35 -6.69 -2.86 15.26
CA HIS A 35 -7.77 -2.51 16.17
C HIS A 35 -7.62 -1.06 16.67
N THR A 36 -7.59 -0.11 15.74
CA THR A 36 -7.66 1.31 16.09
C THR A 36 -9.14 1.69 16.26
N ASP A 37 -9.73 1.26 17.38
CA ASP A 37 -11.08 1.65 17.76
C ASP A 37 -11.07 3.06 18.39
N TRP A 38 -12.16 3.81 18.24
CA TRP A 38 -12.30 5.13 18.87
C TRP A 38 -12.69 5.06 20.36
N LYS A 39 -13.13 3.88 20.83
CA LYS A 39 -13.58 3.62 22.21
C LYS A 39 -12.56 4.02 23.30
N PRO A 40 -11.24 3.84 23.14
CA PRO A 40 -10.25 4.26 24.12
C PRO A 40 -10.22 5.78 24.36
N PHE A 41 -10.71 6.59 23.41
CA PHE A 41 -10.71 8.06 23.53
C PHE A 41 -11.89 8.62 24.33
N GLN A 42 -12.80 7.79 24.86
CA GLN A 42 -13.99 8.24 25.60
C GLN A 42 -13.67 9.19 26.77
N LYS A 43 -12.51 9.03 27.41
CA LYS A 43 -12.08 9.88 28.53
C LYS A 43 -11.44 11.21 28.09
N ASN A 44 -11.22 11.40 26.80
CA ASN A 44 -10.60 12.61 26.27
C ASN A 44 -11.65 13.72 26.15
N PRO A 45 -11.36 14.96 26.61
CA PRO A 45 -12.28 16.09 26.43
C PRO A 45 -12.64 16.37 24.96
N ALA A 46 -11.81 15.96 24.00
CA ALA A 46 -12.06 16.10 22.57
C ALA A 46 -12.92 14.97 21.97
N TYR A 47 -13.40 14.00 22.77
CA TYR A 47 -14.10 12.82 22.25
C TYR A 47 -15.38 13.14 21.48
N SER A 48 -16.13 14.16 21.93
CA SER A 48 -17.34 14.63 21.24
C SER A 48 -17.03 15.10 19.82
N LEU A 49 -15.97 15.88 19.64
CA LEU A 49 -15.50 16.34 18.33
C LEU A 49 -14.99 15.18 17.48
N LEU A 50 -14.27 14.21 18.07
CA LEU A 50 -13.79 13.06 17.32
C LEU A 50 -14.94 12.22 16.75
N ILE A 51 -16.04 12.04 17.50
CA ILE A 51 -17.23 11.36 16.99
C ILE A 51 -17.89 12.18 15.88
N GLU A 52 -18.05 13.49 16.07
CA GLU A 52 -18.70 14.39 15.11
C GLU A 52 -18.07 14.31 13.71
N TYR A 53 -16.73 14.24 13.63
CA TYR A 53 -15.99 14.23 12.37
C TYR A 53 -15.49 12.84 11.93
N ASN A 54 -15.87 11.78 12.65
CA ASN A 54 -15.41 10.41 12.35
C ASN A 54 -15.72 10.00 10.90
N ASP A 55 -16.95 10.27 10.45
CA ASP A 55 -17.44 9.80 9.16
C ASP A 55 -17.06 10.71 7.99
N ASN A 56 -16.53 11.91 8.26
CA ASN A 56 -16.22 12.92 7.24
C ASN A 56 -14.71 13.14 7.07
N GLU A 57 -13.99 13.42 8.15
CA GLU A 57 -12.59 13.85 8.11
C GLU A 57 -11.62 12.71 8.51
N PHE A 58 -11.98 11.92 9.52
CA PHE A 58 -11.10 10.90 10.10
C PHE A 58 -11.38 9.49 9.58
N LYS A 59 -11.44 9.34 8.25
CA LYS A 59 -11.68 8.05 7.62
C LYS A 59 -10.44 7.15 7.69
N PRO A 60 -10.61 5.82 7.90
CA PRO A 60 -9.49 4.88 7.88
C PRO A 60 -8.93 4.68 6.46
N GLU A 61 -9.77 4.85 5.44
CA GLU A 61 -9.39 4.76 4.04
C GLU A 61 -9.57 6.11 3.34
N LEU A 62 -8.67 6.37 2.38
CA LEU A 62 -8.79 7.53 1.50
C LEU A 62 -10.01 7.37 0.57
N PRO A 63 -10.70 8.47 0.25
CA PRO A 63 -11.77 8.45 -0.74
C PRO A 63 -11.22 8.05 -2.11
N ASP A 64 -12.07 7.42 -2.91
CA ASP A 64 -11.73 7.08 -4.28
C ASP A 64 -11.71 8.34 -5.15
N GLY A 65 -10.77 8.36 -6.09
CA GLY A 65 -10.58 9.45 -7.04
C GLY A 65 -9.61 10.52 -6.57
N LEU A 66 -9.42 11.51 -7.45
CA LEU A 66 -8.61 12.68 -7.14
C LEU A 66 -9.38 13.63 -6.21
N PRO A 67 -8.68 14.33 -5.30
CA PRO A 67 -9.31 15.36 -4.49
C PRO A 67 -9.92 16.45 -5.38
N MET A 68 -10.90 17.18 -4.83
CA MET A 68 -11.45 18.37 -5.48
C MET A 68 -10.31 19.32 -5.87
N LYS A 69 -10.40 19.88 -7.08
CA LYS A 69 -9.42 20.85 -7.60
C LYS A 69 -9.26 22.00 -6.61
N ARG A 70 -8.00 22.34 -6.31
CA ARG A 70 -7.64 23.43 -5.41
C ARG A 70 -7.07 24.59 -6.24
N SER A 71 -7.04 25.79 -5.65
CA SER A 71 -6.38 26.95 -6.28
C SER A 71 -4.88 26.76 -6.44
N ILE A 72 -4.27 25.91 -5.62
CA ILE A 72 -2.84 25.59 -5.64
C ILE A 72 -2.72 24.09 -5.90
N GLU A 73 -2.10 23.74 -7.03
CA GLU A 73 -1.76 22.36 -7.39
C GLU A 73 -0.28 22.10 -7.13
N HIS A 74 0.06 20.84 -6.80
CA HIS A 74 1.45 20.44 -6.66
C HIS A 74 2.13 20.42 -8.04
N ARG A 75 3.24 21.15 -8.16
CA ARG A 75 4.07 21.19 -9.36
C ARG A 75 5.50 20.84 -9.00
N THR A 76 6.09 19.93 -9.75
CA THR A 76 7.52 19.58 -9.64
C THR A 76 8.28 20.30 -10.72
N ASP A 77 9.10 21.27 -10.35
CA ASP A 77 9.96 21.99 -11.29
C ASP A 77 11.25 21.18 -11.55
N VAL A 78 11.53 20.93 -12.83
CA VAL A 78 12.74 20.23 -13.26
C VAL A 78 13.80 21.26 -13.63
N LYS A 79 15.01 21.12 -13.07
CA LYS A 79 16.15 22.03 -13.37
C LYS A 79 16.46 22.06 -14.88
N GLU A 80 16.55 20.88 -15.49
CA GLU A 80 16.86 20.71 -16.91
C GLU A 80 15.72 19.96 -17.59
N GLN A 81 14.86 20.68 -18.31
CA GLN A 81 13.61 20.13 -18.88
C GLN A 81 13.85 19.02 -19.92
N ASN A 82 15.04 18.99 -20.54
CA ASN A 82 15.39 18.04 -21.60
C ASN A 82 16.06 16.75 -21.07
N ILE A 83 16.36 16.66 -19.77
CA ILE A 83 16.97 15.46 -19.20
C ILE A 83 15.88 14.57 -18.59
N ALA A 84 15.76 13.36 -19.14
CA ALA A 84 14.95 12.30 -18.57
C ALA A 84 15.68 11.68 -17.36
N MET A 85 15.04 11.69 -16.19
CA MET A 85 15.50 10.94 -15.03
C MET A 85 14.89 9.54 -15.10
N TYR A 86 15.61 8.60 -15.73
CA TYR A 86 15.22 7.20 -15.80
C TYR A 86 16.15 6.35 -14.96
N ARG A 87 15.59 5.65 -13.98
CA ARG A 87 16.28 4.65 -13.16
C ARG A 87 15.59 3.31 -13.31
N GLN A 88 16.36 2.28 -13.66
CA GLN A 88 15.85 0.93 -13.85
C GLN A 88 15.31 0.35 -12.52
N PRO A 89 14.15 -0.33 -12.52
CA PRO A 89 13.66 -1.05 -11.34
C PRO A 89 14.64 -2.13 -10.88
N TRP A 90 14.80 -2.26 -9.55
CA TRP A 90 15.60 -3.33 -8.97
C TRP A 90 14.98 -4.71 -9.19
N ARG A 91 15.80 -5.75 -9.02
CA ARG A 91 15.31 -7.13 -8.98
C ARG A 91 14.54 -7.34 -7.69
N LEU A 92 13.24 -7.61 -7.83
CA LEU A 92 12.33 -7.86 -6.72
C LEU A 92 12.06 -9.36 -6.56
N SER A 93 11.83 -9.80 -5.32
CA SER A 93 11.34 -11.15 -5.05
C SER A 93 9.93 -11.35 -5.61
N PRO A 94 9.47 -12.60 -5.84
CA PRO A 94 8.11 -12.87 -6.29
C PRO A 94 7.04 -12.26 -5.37
N GLU A 95 7.25 -12.33 -4.05
CA GLU A 95 6.36 -11.76 -3.03
C GLU A 95 6.26 -10.23 -3.16
N GLN A 96 7.40 -9.55 -3.27
CA GLN A 96 7.43 -8.09 -3.44
C GLN A 96 6.72 -7.65 -4.73
N LYS A 97 6.91 -8.39 -5.82
CA LYS A 97 6.22 -8.13 -7.10
C LYS A 97 4.71 -8.31 -6.97
N ALA A 98 4.25 -9.35 -6.28
CA ALA A 98 2.83 -9.61 -6.08
C ALA A 98 2.16 -8.45 -5.33
N GLU A 99 2.79 -7.95 -4.27
CA GLU A 99 2.29 -6.84 -3.45
C GLU A 99 2.28 -5.51 -4.21
N ILE A 100 3.33 -5.20 -4.97
CA ILE A 100 3.35 -4.02 -5.84
C ILE A 100 2.24 -4.11 -6.88
N ASN A 101 2.08 -5.27 -7.54
CA ASN A 101 1.04 -5.45 -8.55
C ASN A 101 -0.37 -5.30 -7.96
N LYS A 102 -0.60 -5.82 -6.75
CA LYS A 102 -1.86 -5.63 -6.02
C LYS A 102 -2.12 -4.14 -5.76
N CYS A 103 -1.15 -3.43 -5.17
CA CYS A 103 -1.26 -2.01 -4.90
C CYS A 103 -1.49 -1.18 -6.18
N VAL A 104 -0.81 -1.50 -7.29
CA VAL A 104 -1.00 -0.83 -8.58
C VAL A 104 -2.42 -1.04 -9.11
N ARG A 105 -2.97 -2.27 -9.05
CA ARG A 105 -4.37 -2.52 -9.46
C ARG A 105 -5.37 -1.77 -8.59
N ASP A 106 -5.16 -1.77 -7.28
CA ASP A 106 -6.04 -1.09 -6.33
C ASP A 106 -6.03 0.43 -6.58
N THR A 107 -4.85 1.03 -6.74
CA THR A 107 -4.72 2.48 -6.98
C THR A 107 -5.22 2.93 -8.36
N ILE A 108 -5.14 2.08 -9.38
CA ILE A 108 -5.77 2.34 -10.69
C ILE A 108 -7.29 2.27 -10.56
N THR A 109 -7.82 1.25 -9.86
CA THR A 109 -9.27 1.11 -9.63
C THR A 109 -9.82 2.29 -8.85
N LYS A 110 -9.08 2.76 -7.84
CA LYS A 110 -9.40 3.97 -7.07
C LYS A 110 -9.17 5.27 -7.84
N GLY A 111 -8.70 5.24 -9.09
CA GLY A 111 -8.47 6.45 -9.90
C GLY A 111 -7.34 7.36 -9.41
N LEU A 112 -6.46 6.85 -8.54
CA LEU A 112 -5.31 7.59 -8.01
C LEU A 112 -4.12 7.55 -8.98
N ASN A 113 -3.96 6.42 -9.68
CA ASN A 113 -2.90 6.21 -10.67
C ASN A 113 -3.49 6.01 -12.06
N ARG A 114 -2.70 6.40 -13.08
CA ARG A 114 -3.01 6.16 -14.49
C ARG A 114 -1.80 5.59 -15.22
N PRO A 115 -1.99 4.72 -16.24
CA PRO A 115 -0.91 4.35 -17.14
C PRO A 115 -0.28 5.60 -17.79
N SER A 116 1.03 5.57 -17.97
CA SER A 116 1.77 6.67 -18.60
C SER A 116 2.92 6.14 -19.46
N ILE A 117 3.32 6.93 -20.46
CA ILE A 117 4.49 6.71 -21.32
C ILE A 117 5.57 7.75 -21.02
N SER A 118 5.81 8.00 -19.73
CA SER A 118 6.78 8.98 -19.24
C SER A 118 8.20 8.59 -19.62
N SER A 119 9.02 9.56 -20.03
CA SER A 119 10.48 9.38 -20.16
C SER A 119 11.18 9.30 -18.80
N HIS A 120 10.54 9.79 -17.73
CA HIS A 120 11.01 9.70 -16.35
C HIS A 120 10.47 8.44 -15.67
N ALA A 121 11.33 7.76 -14.91
CA ALA A 121 10.96 6.61 -14.09
C ALA A 121 11.88 6.49 -12.86
N ALA A 122 11.30 6.10 -11.73
CA ALA A 122 11.99 5.82 -10.48
C ALA A 122 11.77 4.35 -10.06
N PRO A 123 12.76 3.70 -9.44
CA PRO A 123 12.60 2.32 -8.99
C PRO A 123 11.60 2.29 -7.84
N THR A 124 10.78 1.24 -7.84
CA THR A 124 9.76 1.00 -6.81
C THR A 124 10.07 -0.32 -6.12
N PHE A 125 9.95 -0.33 -4.80
CA PHE A 125 10.13 -1.51 -3.98
C PHE A 125 9.11 -1.51 -2.84
N CYS A 126 9.11 -2.54 -2.01
CA CYS A 126 8.25 -2.59 -0.84
C CYS A 126 9.01 -3.00 0.42
N VAL A 127 8.55 -2.44 1.53
CA VAL A 127 9.11 -2.67 2.87
C VAL A 127 8.05 -3.36 3.72
N ARG A 128 8.46 -4.43 4.41
CA ARG A 128 7.58 -5.16 5.33
C ARG A 128 7.33 -4.31 6.58
N LYS A 129 6.07 -4.08 6.90
CA LYS A 129 5.60 -3.43 8.13
C LYS A 129 4.85 -4.44 8.99
N LEU A 130 4.48 -4.00 10.20
CA LEU A 130 3.76 -4.83 11.17
C LEU A 130 2.41 -5.35 10.64
N VAL A 131 1.74 -4.56 9.78
CA VAL A 131 0.39 -4.83 9.26
C VAL A 131 0.38 -4.96 7.74
N GLY A 132 1.42 -5.56 7.17
CA GLY A 132 1.55 -5.82 5.72
C GLY A 132 2.66 -5.00 5.06
N TRP A 133 2.56 -4.80 3.75
CA TRP A 133 3.60 -4.14 2.95
C TRP A 133 3.32 -2.64 2.77
N ARG A 134 4.38 -1.88 2.55
CA ARG A 134 4.31 -0.49 2.11
C ARG A 134 5.12 -0.32 0.85
N ILE A 135 4.49 0.22 -0.19
CA ILE A 135 5.15 0.54 -1.45
C ILE A 135 5.97 1.83 -1.26
N VAL A 136 7.19 1.82 -1.78
CA VAL A 136 8.13 2.93 -1.69
C VAL A 136 8.65 3.23 -3.09
N HIS A 137 8.57 4.50 -3.47
CA HIS A 137 9.20 5.05 -4.66
C HIS A 137 10.46 5.80 -4.25
N ASP A 138 11.58 5.49 -4.89
CA ASP A 138 12.84 6.22 -4.72
C ASP A 138 12.90 7.31 -5.80
N TYR A 139 12.31 8.48 -5.49
CA TYR A 139 12.26 9.65 -6.38
C TYR A 139 13.58 10.42 -6.41
#